data_AF-A0A497RWB5-F1
#
_entry.id   AF-A0A497RWB5-F1
#
_cell.length_a   1.000
_cell.length_b   1.000
_cell.length_c   1.000
_cell.angle_alpha   90.00
_cell.angle_beta   90.00
_cell.angle_gamma   90.00
#
_symmetry.space_group_name_H-M   'P 1'
#
loop_
_entity.id
_entity.type
_entity.pdbx_description
1 polymer ?
#
loop_
_entity_poly.entity_id
_entity_poly.type
_entity_poly.pdbx_seq_one_letter_code
_entity_poly.pdbx_strand_id
1 'polypeptide(L)'
;MEKKKMRKKLTMALISILALNLFLFLVSAHEPEGWDIPDEYLQEIKEITEQMKNEHPKMWMELSRRVYFCHQISTKIDIIMEDFCNNLIAFILLDPPLQNATVIGLLNYFILLLQPLYGIAILLTGMYMLFVVGSPRGRARAKSTLIKLIIGIGLITLTLPIIQAILQIIHSISSLLFSFVPDLDTNIFRIGITFFTNYFLTITFFEPMVGVPFLFISIMLPIAVLVVLAVRYLMIILFTVFFPFTVLLYSFYPTKKIGGVIIKQTFLWALVPIVESLVLISTWITYSTISISPVPEMGAFIIVVSLLLLIFAPLVTIALMNWIGPGIATLLFIQPVRRVITYFGRTGVKGTNREEGYVELKSEVEK
;
A
#
# COMPACT_ATOMS: atom_id res chain seq x y z
N MET A 1 -25.52 -22.76 -56.84
CA MET A 1 -24.39 -21.81 -56.96
C MET A 1 -24.10 -21.08 -55.63
N GLU A 2 -25.11 -20.68 -54.87
CA GLU A 2 -24.94 -20.00 -53.57
C GLU A 2 -24.22 -20.82 -52.49
N LYS A 3 -24.49 -22.13 -52.35
CA LYS A 3 -23.78 -23.01 -51.38
C LYS A 3 -22.26 -23.03 -51.59
N LYS A 4 -21.79 -22.96 -52.84
CA LYS A 4 -20.35 -22.96 -53.18
C LYS A 4 -19.69 -21.62 -52.82
N LYS A 5 -20.42 -20.52 -53.03
CA LYS A 5 -20.00 -19.16 -52.64
C LYS A 5 -19.95 -18.99 -51.12
N MET A 6 -20.91 -19.59 -50.40
CA MET A 6 -20.98 -19.57 -48.94
C MET A 6 -19.85 -20.42 -48.31
N ARG A 7 -19.58 -21.63 -48.82
CA ARG A 7 -18.45 -22.45 -48.37
C ARG A 7 -17.10 -21.76 -48.57
N LYS A 8 -16.89 -21.11 -49.72
CA LYS A 8 -15.64 -20.39 -50.02
C LYS A 8 -15.40 -19.21 -49.05
N LYS A 9 -16.47 -18.50 -48.67
CA LYS A 9 -16.40 -17.44 -47.65
C LYS A 9 -16.08 -18.01 -46.25
N LEU A 10 -16.68 -19.14 -45.88
CA LEU A 10 -16.46 -19.78 -44.59
C LEU A 10 -15.02 -20.29 -44.45
N THR A 11 -14.47 -20.92 -45.50
CA THR A 11 -13.09 -21.41 -45.51
C THR A 11 -12.08 -20.27 -45.46
N MET A 12 -12.32 -19.16 -46.17
CA MET A 12 -11.46 -17.97 -46.12
C MET A 12 -11.47 -17.33 -44.73
N ALA A 13 -12.64 -17.27 -44.07
CA ALA A 13 -12.75 -16.78 -42.70
C ALA A 13 -11.98 -17.68 -41.71
N LEU A 14 -12.11 -19.01 -41.84
CA LEU A 14 -11.37 -19.98 -41.03
C LEU A 14 -9.85 -19.87 -41.23
N ILE A 15 -9.39 -19.74 -42.48
CA ILE A 15 -7.97 -19.57 -42.81
C ILE A 15 -7.45 -18.24 -42.24
N SER A 16 -8.24 -17.16 -42.33
CA SER A 16 -7.88 -15.87 -41.76
C SER A 16 -7.77 -15.93 -40.23
N ILE A 17 -8.66 -16.68 -39.56
CA ILE A 17 -8.62 -16.90 -38.11
C ILE A 17 -7.43 -17.77 -37.71
N LEU A 18 -7.09 -18.80 -38.50
CA LEU A 18 -5.95 -19.68 -38.26
C LEU A 18 -4.62 -18.97 -38.48
N ALA A 19 -4.45 -18.28 -39.61
CA ALA A 19 -3.26 -17.51 -39.92
C ALA A 19 -3.06 -16.39 -38.90
N LEU A 20 -4.15 -15.80 -38.41
CA LEU A 20 -4.12 -14.85 -37.34
C LEU A 20 -3.75 -15.46 -35.98
N ASN A 21 -4.34 -16.59 -35.60
CA ASN A 21 -3.97 -17.25 -34.34
C ASN A 21 -2.49 -17.66 -34.37
N LEU A 22 -2.00 -18.12 -35.52
CA LEU A 22 -0.59 -18.41 -35.74
C LEU A 22 0.25 -17.13 -35.61
N PHE A 23 -0.19 -16.03 -36.22
CA PHE A 23 0.52 -14.76 -36.17
C PHE A 23 0.50 -14.12 -34.76
N LEU A 24 -0.63 -14.16 -34.06
CA LEU A 24 -0.75 -13.73 -32.66
C LEU A 24 0.05 -14.63 -31.73
N PHE A 25 0.14 -15.93 -32.02
CA PHE A 25 1.02 -16.85 -31.32
C PHE A 25 2.50 -16.49 -31.58
N LEU A 26 2.88 -16.18 -32.81
CA LEU A 26 4.25 -15.78 -33.19
C LEU A 26 4.63 -14.39 -32.67
N VAL A 27 3.67 -13.47 -32.53
CA VAL A 27 3.91 -12.12 -31.98
C VAL A 27 3.85 -12.11 -30.46
N SER A 28 3.03 -12.98 -29.84
CA SER A 28 2.95 -13.12 -28.38
C SER A 28 4.04 -14.03 -27.81
N ALA A 29 4.57 -14.96 -28.61
CA ALA A 29 5.88 -15.56 -28.41
C ALA A 29 6.93 -14.47 -28.68
N HIS A 30 7.09 -13.59 -27.69
CA HIS A 30 8.25 -12.74 -27.45
C HIS A 30 9.49 -13.41 -28.05
N GLU A 31 10.25 -12.71 -28.92
CA GLU A 31 11.51 -13.17 -29.51
C GLU A 31 12.24 -14.07 -28.51
N PRO A 32 12.09 -15.41 -28.60
CA PRO A 32 12.99 -16.26 -27.86
C PRO A 32 14.31 -16.02 -28.57
N GLU A 33 15.28 -15.41 -27.91
CA GLU A 33 16.66 -15.44 -28.41
C GLU A 33 16.95 -16.89 -28.82
N GLY A 34 17.01 -17.15 -30.12
CA GLY A 34 17.23 -18.49 -30.68
C GLY A 34 16.04 -19.25 -31.30
N TRP A 35 14.87 -18.65 -31.53
CA TRP A 35 13.88 -19.24 -32.45
C TRP A 35 14.16 -18.80 -33.90
N ASP A 36 15.00 -19.58 -34.59
CA ASP A 36 15.10 -19.51 -36.04
C ASP A 36 13.81 -20.06 -36.66
N ILE A 37 12.90 -19.16 -37.04
CA ILE A 37 11.74 -19.55 -37.85
C ILE A 37 12.28 -20.04 -39.20
N PRO A 38 12.02 -21.30 -39.60
CA PRO A 38 12.52 -21.80 -40.87
C PRO A 38 12.04 -20.92 -42.03
N ASP A 39 12.94 -20.61 -42.97
CA ASP A 39 12.68 -19.72 -44.12
C ASP A 39 11.42 -20.09 -44.92
N GLU A 40 11.08 -21.38 -44.95
CA GLU A 40 9.88 -21.92 -45.60
C GLU A 40 8.59 -21.30 -45.04
N TYR A 41 8.47 -21.19 -43.72
CA TYR A 41 7.30 -20.58 -43.08
C TYR A 41 7.24 -19.07 -43.30
N LEU A 42 8.40 -18.40 -43.34
CA LEU A 42 8.45 -16.97 -43.65
C LEU A 42 7.99 -16.67 -45.08
N GLN A 43 8.34 -17.54 -46.03
CA GLN A 43 7.83 -17.44 -47.40
C GLN A 43 6.32 -17.66 -47.46
N GLU A 44 5.80 -18.70 -46.79
CA GLU A 44 4.36 -18.99 -46.76
C GLU A 44 3.55 -17.83 -46.15
N ILE A 45 4.01 -17.26 -45.03
CA ILE A 45 3.38 -16.09 -44.39
C ILE A 45 3.37 -14.90 -45.35
N LYS A 46 4.46 -14.67 -46.08
CA LYS A 46 4.57 -13.57 -47.05
C LYS A 46 3.61 -13.73 -48.23
N GLU A 47 3.47 -14.94 -48.76
CA GLU A 47 2.55 -15.26 -49.85
C GLU A 47 1.08 -15.06 -49.42
N ILE A 48 0.70 -15.59 -48.25
CA ILE A 48 -0.65 -15.42 -47.68
C ILE A 48 -0.95 -13.93 -47.45
N THR A 49 0.04 -13.18 -46.95
CA THR A 49 -0.08 -11.74 -46.70
C THR A 49 -0.32 -10.96 -47.99
N GLU A 50 0.45 -11.22 -49.04
CA GLU A 50 0.25 -10.57 -50.35
C GLU A 50 -1.08 -10.97 -50.99
N GLN A 51 -1.49 -12.23 -50.88
CA GLN A 51 -2.81 -12.65 -51.36
C GLN A 51 -3.94 -11.90 -50.64
N MET A 52 -3.91 -11.81 -49.31
CA MET A 52 -4.91 -11.10 -48.51
C MET A 52 -4.96 -9.59 -48.82
N LYS A 53 -3.80 -8.97 -49.00
CA LYS A 53 -3.67 -7.56 -49.39
C LYS A 53 -4.29 -7.29 -50.75
N ASN A 54 -4.12 -8.21 -51.71
CA ASN A 54 -4.65 -8.08 -53.07
C ASN A 54 -6.14 -8.41 -53.16
N GLU A 55 -6.61 -9.48 -52.51
CA GLU A 55 -8.01 -9.91 -52.57
C GLU A 55 -8.94 -9.09 -51.66
N HIS A 56 -8.43 -8.62 -50.51
CA HIS A 56 -9.22 -7.99 -49.45
C HIS A 56 -8.52 -6.78 -48.80
N PRO A 57 -8.23 -5.70 -49.56
CA PRO A 57 -7.39 -4.59 -49.10
C PRO A 57 -7.90 -3.86 -47.86
N LYS A 58 -9.24 -3.69 -47.72
CA LYS A 58 -9.84 -3.05 -46.53
C LYS A 58 -9.66 -3.89 -45.27
N MET A 59 -9.92 -5.20 -45.37
CA MET A 59 -9.77 -6.13 -44.25
C MET A 59 -8.29 -6.24 -43.85
N TRP A 60 -7.40 -6.33 -44.83
CA TRP A 60 -5.95 -6.33 -44.60
C TRP A 60 -5.49 -5.05 -43.89
N MET A 61 -5.95 -3.88 -44.33
CA MET A 61 -5.63 -2.61 -43.69
C MET A 61 -6.11 -2.55 -42.23
N GLU A 62 -7.31 -3.05 -41.92
CA GLU A 62 -7.80 -3.09 -40.54
C GLU A 62 -7.01 -4.08 -39.67
N LEU A 63 -6.74 -5.28 -40.19
CA LEU A 63 -6.02 -6.32 -39.48
C LEU A 63 -4.58 -5.90 -39.17
N SER A 64 -3.86 -5.36 -40.16
CA SER A 64 -2.51 -4.83 -39.97
C SER A 64 -2.47 -3.69 -38.96
N ARG A 65 -3.47 -2.79 -38.94
CA ARG A 65 -3.58 -1.73 -37.91
C ARG A 65 -3.79 -2.30 -36.51
N ARG A 66 -4.65 -3.31 -36.35
CA ARG A 66 -4.91 -3.98 -35.06
C ARG A 66 -3.65 -4.69 -34.56
N VAL A 67 -3.00 -5.45 -35.43
CA VAL A 67 -1.72 -6.12 -35.15
C VAL A 67 -0.66 -5.13 -34.69
N TYR A 68 -0.46 -4.06 -35.47
CA TYR A 68 0.55 -3.05 -35.15
C TYR A 68 0.25 -2.39 -33.80
N PHE A 69 -1.01 -2.03 -33.55
CA PHE A 69 -1.44 -1.48 -32.27
C PHE A 69 -1.18 -2.45 -31.10
N CYS A 70 -1.60 -3.71 -31.22
CA CYS A 70 -1.41 -4.74 -30.21
C CYS A 70 0.08 -4.96 -29.90
N HIS A 71 0.93 -5.05 -30.93
CA HIS A 71 2.37 -5.19 -30.76
C HIS A 71 2.99 -4.00 -30.03
N GLN A 72 2.70 -2.77 -30.48
CA GLN A 72 3.19 -1.56 -29.82
C GLN A 72 2.79 -1.50 -28.35
N ILE A 73 1.55 -1.85 -28.04
CA ILE A 73 1.06 -1.85 -26.66
C ILE A 73 1.75 -2.94 -25.82
N SER A 74 1.87 -4.16 -26.32
CA SER A 74 2.54 -5.26 -25.60
C SER A 74 3.97 -4.89 -25.25
N THR A 75 4.76 -4.41 -26.23
CA THR A 75 6.15 -4.00 -26.00
C THR A 75 6.26 -2.91 -24.94
N LYS A 76 5.33 -1.94 -24.90
CA LYS A 76 5.33 -0.90 -23.86
C LYS A 76 4.99 -1.47 -22.47
N ILE A 77 4.04 -2.41 -22.38
CA ILE A 77 3.74 -3.10 -21.12
C ILE A 77 4.96 -3.89 -20.65
N ASP A 78 5.64 -4.60 -21.54
CA ASP A 78 6.81 -5.40 -21.18
C ASP A 78 7.96 -4.55 -20.64
N ILE A 79 8.22 -3.38 -21.23
CA ILE A 79 9.20 -2.41 -20.72
C ILE A 79 8.81 -1.90 -19.32
N ILE A 80 7.53 -1.54 -19.12
CA ILE A 80 7.04 -1.09 -17.81
C ILE A 80 7.18 -2.20 -16.77
N MET A 81 6.85 -3.43 -17.14
CA MET A 81 6.92 -4.58 -16.25
C MET A 81 8.35 -4.98 -15.92
N GLU A 82 9.27 -4.86 -16.87
CA GLU A 82 10.69 -5.07 -16.63
C GLU A 82 11.24 -4.07 -15.61
N ASP A 83 10.99 -2.79 -15.83
CA ASP A 83 11.42 -1.73 -14.90
C ASP A 83 10.78 -1.90 -13.51
N PHE A 84 9.49 -2.26 -13.48
CA PHE A 84 8.78 -2.56 -12.23
C PHE A 84 9.41 -3.74 -11.49
N CYS A 85 9.56 -4.91 -12.13
CA CYS A 85 10.07 -6.11 -11.49
C CYS A 85 11.52 -5.92 -11.00
N ASN A 86 12.38 -5.29 -11.81
CA ASN A 86 13.79 -5.12 -11.49
C ASN A 86 14.01 -4.13 -10.33
N ASN A 87 13.13 -3.15 -10.16
CA ASN A 87 13.29 -2.10 -9.15
C ASN A 87 12.33 -2.19 -7.96
N LEU A 88 11.36 -3.11 -7.96
CA LEU A 88 10.33 -3.16 -6.91
C LEU A 88 10.90 -3.26 -5.49
N ILE A 89 11.86 -4.18 -5.26
CA ILE A 89 12.48 -4.36 -3.94
C ILE A 89 13.24 -3.09 -3.54
N ALA A 90 14.00 -2.51 -4.47
CA ALA A 90 14.74 -1.27 -4.24
C ALA A 90 13.79 -0.11 -3.87
N PHE A 91 12.66 0.03 -4.56
CA PHE A 91 11.65 1.05 -4.25
C PHE A 91 10.96 0.82 -2.90
N ILE A 92 10.69 -0.44 -2.53
CA ILE A 92 10.15 -0.76 -1.19
C ILE A 92 11.13 -0.34 -0.10
N LEU A 93 12.43 -0.62 -0.28
CA LEU A 93 13.49 -0.28 0.68
C LEU A 93 13.98 1.17 0.60
N LEU A 94 13.50 1.95 -0.37
CA LEU A 94 13.96 3.31 -0.61
C LEU A 94 13.51 4.26 0.51
N ASP A 95 14.48 4.70 1.30
CA ASP A 95 14.31 5.74 2.30
C ASP A 95 14.59 7.13 1.72
N PRO A 96 13.84 8.17 2.13
CA PRO A 96 14.13 9.53 1.73
C PRO A 96 15.45 10.03 2.34
N PRO A 97 16.28 10.76 1.56
CA PRO A 97 17.53 11.32 2.05
C PRO A 97 17.22 12.56 2.92
N LEU A 98 16.99 12.32 4.21
CA LEU A 98 16.61 13.38 5.16
C LEU A 98 17.72 14.43 5.37
N GLN A 99 18.95 14.12 4.98
CA GLN A 99 20.11 15.03 5.04
C GLN A 99 20.21 15.97 3.83
N ASN A 100 19.27 15.91 2.88
CA ASN A 100 19.24 16.86 1.77
C ASN A 100 19.07 18.30 2.30
N ALA A 101 19.83 19.24 1.73
CA ALA A 101 19.83 20.65 2.14
C ALA A 101 18.42 21.26 2.12
N THR A 102 17.55 20.84 1.20
CA THR A 102 16.17 21.31 1.11
C THR A 102 15.33 20.90 2.33
N VAL A 103 15.46 19.65 2.76
CA VAL A 103 14.74 19.10 3.93
C VAL A 103 15.26 19.75 5.21
N ILE A 104 16.58 19.88 5.34
CA ILE A 104 17.21 20.57 6.49
C ILE A 104 16.77 22.03 6.55
N GLY A 105 16.75 22.74 5.41
CA GLY A 105 16.31 24.13 5.32
C GLY A 105 14.86 24.31 5.79
N LEU A 106 13.95 23.44 5.33
CA LEU A 106 12.56 23.42 5.77
C LEU A 106 12.44 23.09 7.27
N LEU A 107 13.17 22.09 7.75
CA LEU A 107 13.18 21.72 9.16
C LEU A 107 13.62 22.91 10.04
N ASN A 108 14.73 23.54 9.69
CA ASN A 108 15.27 24.71 10.41
C ASN A 108 14.28 25.88 10.42
N TYR A 109 13.58 26.11 9.30
CA TYR A 109 12.51 27.10 9.23
C TYR A 109 11.39 26.80 10.25
N PHE A 110 10.90 25.56 10.32
CA PHE A 110 9.90 25.17 11.31
C PHE A 110 10.41 25.26 12.75
N ILE A 111 11.68 24.91 13.01
CA ILE A 111 12.28 25.05 14.34
C ILE A 111 12.30 26.52 14.78
N LEU A 112 12.75 27.41 13.89
CA LEU A 112 12.81 28.84 14.17
C LEU A 112 11.41 29.43 14.39
N LEU A 113 10.42 28.99 13.61
CA LEU A 113 9.03 29.37 13.78
C LEU A 113 8.45 28.88 15.13
N LEU A 114 8.86 27.69 15.58
CA LEU A 114 8.33 27.09 16.81
C LEU A 114 8.92 27.67 18.08
N GLN A 115 10.15 28.20 18.04
CA GLN A 115 10.82 28.76 19.21
C GLN A 115 9.98 29.82 19.96
N PRO A 116 9.40 30.86 19.32
CA PRO A 116 8.52 31.81 20.02
C PRO A 116 7.21 31.15 20.51
N LEU A 117 6.67 30.16 19.79
CA LEU A 117 5.47 29.44 20.21
C LEU A 117 5.70 28.62 21.49
N TYR A 118 6.88 28.01 21.64
CA TYR A 118 7.28 27.37 22.90
C TYR A 118 7.37 28.36 24.06
N GLY A 119 7.97 29.54 23.82
CA GLY A 119 8.05 30.60 24.83
C GLY A 119 6.67 31.01 25.34
N ILE A 120 5.74 31.24 24.42
CA ILE A 120 4.34 31.57 24.74
C ILE A 120 3.67 30.40 25.48
N ALA A 121 3.82 29.16 25.02
CA ALA A 121 3.21 28.00 25.65
C ALA A 121 3.73 27.77 27.09
N ILE A 122 5.02 27.98 27.33
CA ILE A 122 5.63 27.90 28.66
C ILE A 122 5.10 29.03 29.55
N LEU A 123 5.08 30.27 29.06
CA LEU A 123 4.57 31.43 29.79
C LEU A 123 3.10 31.24 30.19
N LEU A 124 2.25 30.83 29.25
CA LEU A 124 0.83 30.55 29.50
C LEU A 124 0.66 29.41 30.51
N THR A 125 1.43 28.34 30.39
CA THR A 125 1.38 27.22 31.34
C THR A 125 1.84 27.64 32.75
N GLY A 126 2.87 28.49 32.82
CA GLY A 126 3.37 29.07 34.07
C GLY A 126 2.34 29.99 34.74
N MET A 127 1.74 30.91 33.98
CA MET A 127 0.66 31.78 34.47
C MET A 127 -0.55 30.96 34.95
N TYR A 128 -0.97 29.95 34.17
CA TYR A 128 -2.05 29.04 34.56
C TYR A 128 -1.74 28.34 35.89
N MET A 129 -0.50 27.88 36.08
CA MET A 129 -0.06 27.21 37.31
C MET A 129 -0.07 28.14 38.53
N LEU A 130 0.28 29.42 38.37
CA LEU A 130 0.36 30.40 39.46
C LEU A 130 -1.00 30.99 39.85
N PHE A 131 -1.84 31.33 38.87
CA PHE A 131 -3.02 32.17 39.11
C PHE A 131 -4.36 31.43 39.05
N VAL A 132 -4.48 30.38 38.23
CA VAL A 132 -5.79 29.77 37.93
C VAL A 132 -6.03 28.48 38.72
N VAL A 133 -4.97 27.75 39.03
CA VAL A 133 -5.10 26.38 39.55
C VAL A 133 -5.15 26.35 41.07
N GLY A 134 -6.37 26.27 41.61
CA GLY A 134 -6.62 26.02 43.04
C GLY A 134 -6.52 24.54 43.45
N SER A 135 -6.71 23.60 42.51
CA SER A 135 -6.77 22.16 42.84
C SER A 135 -5.42 21.44 42.73
N PRO A 136 -5.09 20.49 43.64
CA PRO A 136 -3.84 19.71 43.57
C PRO A 136 -3.65 18.97 42.23
N ARG A 137 -4.74 18.42 41.68
CA ARG A 137 -4.73 17.69 40.40
C ARG A 137 -4.41 18.60 39.22
N GLY A 138 -4.95 19.82 39.19
CA GLY A 138 -4.62 20.80 38.17
C GLY A 138 -3.14 21.21 38.23
N ARG A 139 -2.58 21.34 39.44
CA ARG A 139 -1.20 21.82 39.64
C ARG A 139 -0.20 20.78 39.17
N ALA A 140 -0.44 19.52 39.51
CA ALA A 140 0.34 18.39 39.01
C ALA A 140 0.31 18.31 37.48
N ARG A 141 -0.86 18.55 36.87
CA ARG A 141 -0.98 18.59 35.41
C ARG A 141 -0.18 19.72 34.78
N ALA A 142 -0.31 20.95 35.28
CA ALA A 142 0.40 22.11 34.75
C ALA A 142 1.93 21.91 34.86
N LYS A 143 2.41 21.42 36.00
CA LYS A 143 3.83 21.06 36.21
C LYS A 143 4.30 20.01 35.20
N SER A 144 3.51 18.96 34.95
CA SER A 144 3.84 17.94 33.95
C SER A 144 3.92 18.51 32.53
N THR A 145 2.98 19.39 32.17
CA THR A 145 2.99 20.07 30.86
C THR A 145 4.24 20.95 30.72
N LEU A 146 4.59 21.72 31.76
CA LEU A 146 5.77 22.59 31.74
C LEU A 146 7.07 21.78 31.55
N ILE A 147 7.23 20.67 32.27
CA ILE A 147 8.38 19.77 32.09
C ILE A 147 8.43 19.20 30.67
N LYS A 148 7.28 18.79 30.10
CA LYS A 148 7.21 18.28 28.72
C LYS A 148 7.54 19.34 27.67
N LEU A 149 7.17 20.60 27.92
CA LEU A 149 7.54 21.70 27.04
C LEU A 149 9.06 21.93 27.05
N ILE A 150 9.68 21.92 28.23
CA ILE A 150 11.15 22.05 28.36
C ILE A 150 11.86 20.89 27.65
N ILE A 151 11.45 19.65 27.91
CA ILE A 151 12.01 18.46 27.22
C ILE A 151 11.75 18.54 25.71
N GLY A 152 10.58 19.05 25.31
CA GLY A 152 10.19 19.23 23.92
C GLY A 152 11.17 20.11 23.13
N ILE A 153 11.72 21.16 23.74
CA ILE A 153 12.74 22.01 23.10
C ILE A 153 13.98 21.18 22.73
N GLY A 154 14.45 20.32 23.64
CA GLY A 154 15.57 19.42 23.38
C GLY A 154 15.23 18.32 22.35
N LEU A 155 13.99 17.80 22.35
CA LEU A 155 13.57 16.81 21.37
C LEU A 155 13.51 17.38 19.95
N ILE A 156 13.18 18.66 19.80
CA ILE A 156 13.12 19.29 18.48
C ILE A 156 14.47 19.30 17.78
N THR A 157 15.56 19.56 18.51
CA THR A 157 16.92 19.52 17.93
C THR A 157 17.36 18.11 17.57
N LEU A 158 16.78 17.09 18.22
CA LEU A 158 17.01 15.67 17.95
C LEU A 158 16.08 15.08 16.89
N THR A 159 15.20 15.88 16.28
CA THR A 159 14.20 15.41 15.30
C THR A 159 14.82 14.56 14.20
N LEU A 160 15.83 15.09 13.51
CA LEU A 160 16.44 14.42 12.37
C LEU A 160 17.12 13.10 12.78
N PRO A 161 17.99 13.05 13.82
CA PRO A 161 18.53 11.80 14.33
C PRO A 161 17.48 10.77 14.73
N ILE A 162 16.38 11.19 15.39
CA ILE A 162 15.32 10.28 15.84
C ILE A 162 14.63 9.63 14.64
N ILE A 163 14.20 10.44 13.65
CA ILE A 163 13.52 9.89 12.47
C ILE A 163 14.48 9.02 11.66
N GLN A 164 15.74 9.44 11.48
CA GLN A 164 16.74 8.66 10.77
C GLN A 164 16.97 7.30 11.44
N ALA A 165 17.08 7.27 12.78
CA ALA A 165 17.23 6.02 13.52
C ALA A 165 16.01 5.10 13.34
N ILE A 166 14.78 5.66 13.35
CA ILE A 166 13.56 4.88 13.10
C ILE A 166 13.57 4.27 11.69
N LEU A 167 13.87 5.06 10.66
CA LEU A 167 13.92 4.57 9.28
C LEU A 167 15.01 3.50 9.10
N GLN A 168 16.19 3.69 9.68
CA GLN A 168 17.27 2.68 9.64
C GLN A 168 16.88 1.35 10.27
N ILE A 169 16.18 1.38 11.41
CA ILE A 169 15.67 0.16 12.05
C ILE A 169 14.68 -0.55 11.12
N ILE A 170 13.75 0.20 10.53
CA ILE A 170 12.72 -0.34 9.63
C ILE A 170 13.36 -0.92 8.37
N HIS A 171 14.27 -0.17 7.74
CA HIS A 171 15.04 -0.65 6.60
C HIS A 171 15.76 -1.96 6.91
N SER A 172 16.42 -2.04 8.08
CA SER A 172 17.12 -3.25 8.53
C SER A 172 16.17 -4.43 8.74
N ILE A 173 14.96 -4.19 9.27
CA ILE A 173 13.95 -5.23 9.44
C ILE A 173 13.45 -5.71 8.07
N SER A 174 13.12 -4.79 7.15
CA SER A 174 12.66 -5.13 5.81
C SER A 174 13.72 -5.87 4.99
N SER A 175 14.99 -5.45 5.05
CA SER A 175 16.09 -6.15 4.37
C SER A 175 16.35 -7.53 4.97
N LEU A 176 16.26 -7.67 6.29
CA LEU A 176 16.32 -8.97 6.97
C LEU A 176 15.18 -9.89 6.51
N LEU A 177 13.96 -9.38 6.37
CA LEU A 177 12.84 -10.17 5.85
C LEU A 177 13.12 -10.71 4.45
N PHE A 178 13.65 -9.88 3.54
CA PHE A 178 14.03 -10.36 2.20
C PHE A 178 15.16 -11.39 2.24
N SER A 179 16.09 -11.28 3.20
CA SER A 179 17.17 -12.27 3.35
C SER A 179 16.69 -13.68 3.72
N PHE A 180 15.47 -13.83 4.27
CA PHE A 180 14.90 -15.16 4.57
C PHE A 180 14.44 -15.91 3.33
N VAL A 181 14.31 -15.24 2.18
CA VAL A 181 13.89 -15.84 0.91
C VAL A 181 14.91 -15.47 -0.16
N PRO A 182 16.07 -16.17 -0.22
CA PRO A 182 17.16 -15.80 -1.11
C PRO A 182 16.78 -15.91 -2.60
N ASP A 183 15.84 -16.81 -2.93
CA ASP A 183 15.39 -17.05 -4.30
C ASP A 183 14.16 -16.21 -4.68
N LEU A 184 13.86 -15.12 -3.96
CA LEU A 184 12.70 -14.28 -4.25
C LEU A 184 12.86 -13.61 -5.62
N ASP A 185 12.09 -14.09 -6.60
CA ASP A 185 12.07 -13.53 -7.95
C ASP A 185 10.80 -12.68 -8.15
N THR A 186 10.99 -11.38 -8.36
CA THR A 186 9.90 -10.42 -8.63
C THR A 186 9.30 -10.61 -10.02
N ASN A 187 9.95 -11.35 -10.93
CA ASN A 187 9.38 -11.63 -12.25
C ASN A 187 8.09 -12.43 -12.19
N ILE A 188 7.71 -13.02 -11.05
CA ILE A 188 6.39 -13.61 -10.86
C ILE A 188 5.27 -12.60 -11.16
N PHE A 189 5.48 -11.30 -10.91
CA PHE A 189 4.47 -10.29 -11.19
C PHE A 189 4.19 -10.15 -12.69
N ARG A 190 5.17 -10.46 -13.55
CA ARG A 190 4.98 -10.49 -15.01
C ARG A 190 3.88 -11.48 -15.39
N ILE A 191 3.81 -12.64 -14.76
CA ILE A 191 2.82 -13.69 -15.07
C ILE A 191 1.39 -13.18 -14.91
N GLY A 192 1.10 -12.45 -13.82
CA GLY A 192 -0.22 -11.88 -13.58
C GLY A 192 -0.60 -10.79 -14.59
N ILE A 193 0.36 -9.99 -15.05
CA ILE A 193 0.12 -8.93 -16.04
C ILE A 193 0.05 -9.51 -17.46
N THR A 194 0.86 -10.50 -17.78
CA THR A 194 0.81 -11.25 -19.05
C THR A 194 -0.55 -11.93 -19.20
N PHE A 195 -1.16 -12.44 -18.12
CA PHE A 195 -2.53 -12.95 -18.15
C PHE A 195 -3.50 -11.91 -18.72
N PHE A 196 -3.60 -10.72 -18.12
CA PHE A 196 -4.49 -9.67 -18.61
C PHE A 196 -4.11 -9.13 -19.99
N THR A 197 -2.81 -9.06 -20.29
CA THR A 197 -2.32 -8.65 -21.61
C THR A 197 -2.75 -9.65 -22.68
N ASN A 198 -2.69 -10.95 -22.41
CA ASN A 198 -3.16 -11.98 -23.33
C ASN A 198 -4.68 -11.91 -23.56
N TYR A 199 -5.47 -11.64 -22.52
CA TYR A 199 -6.91 -11.36 -22.68
C TYR A 199 -7.16 -10.10 -23.51
N PHE A 200 -6.41 -9.02 -23.25
CA PHE A 200 -6.48 -7.80 -24.04
C PHE A 200 -6.19 -8.08 -25.52
N LEU A 201 -5.09 -8.77 -25.83
CA LEU A 201 -4.69 -9.09 -27.21
C LEU A 201 -5.74 -9.94 -27.91
N THR A 202 -6.24 -10.97 -27.23
CA THR A 202 -7.26 -11.89 -27.78
C THR A 202 -8.59 -11.19 -28.03
N ILE A 203 -9.07 -10.39 -27.08
CA ILE A 203 -10.39 -9.75 -27.15
C ILE A 203 -10.37 -8.54 -28.10
N THR A 204 -9.35 -7.68 -28.00
CA THR A 204 -9.19 -6.48 -28.85
C THR A 204 -9.14 -6.85 -30.32
N PHE A 205 -8.62 -8.05 -30.61
CA PHE A 205 -8.63 -8.57 -31.95
C PHE A 205 -10.04 -8.68 -32.53
N PHE A 206 -11.02 -9.16 -31.77
CA PHE A 206 -12.42 -9.25 -32.22
C PHE A 206 -13.13 -7.90 -32.09
N GLU A 207 -13.15 -7.36 -30.87
CA GLU A 207 -13.85 -6.13 -30.53
C GLU A 207 -12.94 -5.23 -29.68
N PRO A 208 -12.34 -4.18 -30.28
CA PRO A 208 -11.36 -3.32 -29.61
C PRO A 208 -11.87 -2.72 -28.30
N MET A 209 -13.14 -2.32 -28.25
CA MET A 209 -13.71 -1.65 -27.08
C MET A 209 -13.82 -2.56 -25.86
N VAL A 210 -13.99 -3.87 -26.05
CA VAL A 210 -14.11 -4.84 -24.95
C VAL A 210 -12.74 -5.20 -24.38
N GLY A 211 -11.66 -5.04 -25.15
CA GLY A 211 -10.30 -5.28 -24.68
C GLY A 211 -9.76 -4.18 -23.76
N VAL A 212 -10.22 -2.93 -23.92
CA VAL A 212 -9.70 -1.75 -23.19
C VAL A 212 -9.66 -1.93 -21.66
N PRO A 213 -10.67 -2.50 -20.97
CA PRO A 213 -10.58 -2.73 -19.53
C PRO A 213 -9.41 -3.64 -19.10
N PHE A 214 -9.08 -4.65 -19.90
CA PHE A 214 -7.95 -5.56 -19.60
C PHE A 214 -6.60 -4.84 -19.76
N LEU A 215 -6.47 -4.00 -20.79
CA LEU A 215 -5.33 -3.11 -20.94
C LEU A 215 -5.18 -2.16 -19.75
N PHE A 216 -6.29 -1.56 -19.34
CA PHE A 216 -6.31 -0.63 -18.21
C PHE A 216 -5.83 -1.32 -16.92
N ILE A 217 -6.32 -2.52 -16.63
CA ILE A 217 -5.88 -3.30 -15.44
C ILE A 217 -4.39 -3.64 -15.53
N SER A 218 -3.91 -4.09 -16.71
CA SER A 218 -2.51 -4.48 -16.93
C SER A 218 -1.53 -3.34 -16.65
N ILE A 219 -1.92 -2.10 -16.99
CA ILE A 219 -1.10 -0.90 -16.79
C ILE A 219 -1.30 -0.33 -15.38
N MET A 220 -2.55 -0.26 -14.90
CA MET A 220 -2.88 0.44 -13.66
C MET A 220 -2.39 -0.28 -12.42
N LEU A 221 -2.38 -1.61 -12.38
CA LEU A 221 -1.90 -2.34 -11.20
C LEU A 221 -0.44 -2.03 -10.85
N PRO A 222 0.56 -2.22 -11.73
CA PRO A 222 1.95 -1.92 -11.41
C PRO A 222 2.17 -0.42 -11.16
N ILE A 223 1.55 0.46 -11.96
CA ILE A 223 1.65 1.90 -11.76
C ILE A 223 1.07 2.32 -10.41
N ALA A 224 -0.07 1.75 -9.98
CA ALA A 224 -0.66 2.06 -8.70
C ALA A 224 0.25 1.68 -7.52
N VAL A 225 0.95 0.54 -7.60
CA VAL A 225 1.97 0.17 -6.60
C VAL A 225 3.09 1.23 -6.55
N LEU A 226 3.62 1.64 -7.70
CA LEU A 226 4.66 2.68 -7.77
C LEU A 226 4.17 4.03 -7.21
N VAL A 227 2.92 4.42 -7.53
CA VAL A 227 2.29 5.64 -6.98
C VAL A 227 2.18 5.55 -5.47
N VAL A 228 1.79 4.40 -4.91
CA VAL A 228 1.70 4.21 -3.45
C VAL A 228 3.08 4.33 -2.79
N LEU A 229 4.11 3.73 -3.38
CA LEU A 229 5.50 3.85 -2.91
C LEU A 229 6.00 5.31 -2.98
N ALA A 230 5.69 6.03 -4.06
CA ALA A 230 6.02 7.45 -4.21
C ALA A 230 5.29 8.31 -3.17
N VAL A 231 4.00 8.05 -2.92
CA VAL A 231 3.22 8.73 -1.88
C VAL A 231 3.81 8.46 -0.50
N ARG A 232 4.17 7.21 -0.19
CA ARG A 232 4.85 6.84 1.08
C ARG A 232 6.13 7.66 1.26
N TYR A 233 6.98 7.70 0.24
CA TYR A 233 8.22 8.47 0.25
C TYR A 233 7.97 9.96 0.56
N LEU A 234 7.00 10.59 -0.11
CA LEU A 234 6.61 11.98 0.13
C LEU A 234 6.03 12.18 1.54
N MET A 235 5.20 11.26 2.02
CA MET A 235 4.59 11.34 3.35
C MET A 235 5.64 11.26 4.47
N ILE A 236 6.68 10.44 4.34
CA ILE A 236 7.77 10.37 5.32
C ILE A 236 8.54 11.70 5.38
N ILE A 237 8.84 12.32 4.23
CA ILE A 237 9.47 13.65 4.18
C ILE A 237 8.57 14.68 4.86
N LEU A 238 7.28 14.70 4.49
CA LEU A 238 6.29 15.61 5.05
C LEU A 238 6.23 15.49 6.59
N PHE A 239 6.10 14.27 7.11
CA PHE A 239 6.04 14.05 8.56
C PHE A 239 7.35 14.38 9.26
N THR A 240 8.50 14.16 8.62
CA THR A 240 9.80 14.56 9.17
C THR A 240 9.87 16.07 9.36
N VAL A 241 9.45 16.84 8.34
CA VAL A 241 9.42 18.30 8.38
C VAL A 241 8.42 18.81 9.44
N PHE A 242 7.27 18.16 9.59
CA PHE A 242 6.26 18.49 10.60
C PHE A 242 6.52 17.91 12.00
N PHE A 243 7.55 17.07 12.16
CA PHE A 243 7.82 16.41 13.44
C PHE A 243 8.10 17.39 14.59
N PRO A 244 8.86 18.49 14.41
CA PRO A 244 9.04 19.48 15.47
C PRO A 244 7.73 20.08 15.97
N PHE A 245 6.81 20.37 15.04
CA PHE A 245 5.48 20.88 15.36
C PHE A 245 4.67 19.83 16.12
N THR A 246 4.82 18.58 15.74
CA THR A 246 4.16 17.46 16.40
C THR A 246 4.62 17.29 17.85
N VAL A 247 5.92 17.45 18.12
CA VAL A 247 6.49 17.44 19.47
C VAL A 247 5.88 18.54 20.33
N LEU A 248 5.73 19.76 19.79
CA LEU A 248 5.04 20.86 20.49
C LEU A 248 3.60 20.49 20.83
N LEU A 249 2.83 20.05 19.83
CA LEU A 249 1.44 19.70 20.01
C LEU A 249 1.27 18.59 21.05
N TYR A 250 2.16 17.61 21.06
CA TYR A 250 2.14 16.50 22.01
C TYR A 250 2.52 16.93 23.43
N SER A 251 3.49 17.83 23.57
CA SER A 251 3.93 18.37 24.86
C SER A 251 2.89 19.31 25.48
N PHE A 252 2.13 20.05 24.68
CA PHE A 252 1.13 20.99 25.18
C PHE A 252 -0.22 20.30 25.45
N TYR A 253 -0.70 20.41 26.69
CA TYR A 253 -1.86 19.63 27.15
C TYR A 253 -3.14 19.80 26.30
N PRO A 254 -3.57 21.03 25.93
CA PRO A 254 -4.76 21.23 25.10
C PRO A 254 -4.71 20.52 23.74
N THR A 255 -3.51 20.42 23.14
CA THR A 255 -3.30 19.87 21.80
C THR A 255 -2.74 18.46 21.79
N LYS A 256 -2.48 17.86 22.98
CA LYS A 256 -1.80 16.57 23.14
C LYS A 256 -2.39 15.47 22.26
N LYS A 257 -3.71 15.44 22.11
CA LYS A 257 -4.41 14.42 21.31
C LYS A 257 -4.02 14.53 19.83
N ILE A 258 -3.91 15.74 19.29
CA ILE A 258 -3.55 16.00 17.89
C ILE A 258 -2.10 15.57 17.65
N GLY A 259 -1.16 16.01 18.51
CA GLY A 259 0.24 15.61 18.40
C GLY A 259 0.45 14.11 18.51
N GLY A 260 -0.31 13.46 19.40
CA GLY A 260 -0.29 11.99 19.54
C GLY A 260 -0.74 11.27 18.27
N VAL A 261 -1.78 11.78 17.58
CA VAL A 261 -2.24 11.21 16.31
C VAL A 261 -1.18 11.36 15.22
N ILE A 262 -0.53 12.51 15.11
CA ILE A 262 0.49 12.75 14.07
C ILE A 262 1.75 11.90 14.31
N ILE A 263 2.22 11.74 15.56
CA ILE A 263 3.30 10.78 15.89
C ILE A 263 2.91 9.36 15.47
N LYS A 264 1.67 8.96 15.80
CA LYS A 264 1.12 7.65 15.43
C LYS A 264 1.17 7.44 13.92
N GLN A 265 0.74 8.44 13.15
CA GLN A 265 0.75 8.40 11.68
C GLN A 265 2.17 8.37 11.13
N THR A 266 3.09 9.17 11.67
CA THR A 266 4.50 9.17 11.24
C THR A 266 5.11 7.77 11.37
N PHE A 267 4.88 7.13 12.52
CA PHE A 267 5.38 5.78 12.76
C PHE A 267 4.71 4.74 11.83
N LEU A 268 3.41 4.87 11.56
CA LEU A 268 2.73 3.97 10.63
C LEU A 268 3.27 4.03 9.21
N TRP A 269 3.44 5.25 8.70
CA TRP A 269 3.95 5.46 7.36
C TRP A 269 5.39 4.96 7.24
N ALA A 270 6.17 5.06 8.31
CA ALA A 270 7.48 4.46 8.39
C ALA A 270 7.41 2.92 8.36
N LEU A 271 6.39 2.27 8.95
CA LEU A 271 6.26 0.80 8.99
C LEU A 271 5.75 0.15 7.69
N VAL A 272 5.24 0.93 6.73
CA VAL A 272 4.69 0.41 5.46
C VAL A 272 5.66 -0.55 4.72
N PRO A 273 6.97 -0.28 4.59
CA PRO A 273 7.92 -1.18 3.93
C PRO A 273 7.96 -2.58 4.54
N ILE A 274 7.76 -2.72 5.85
CA ILE A 274 7.74 -4.02 6.53
C ILE A 274 6.52 -4.82 6.06
N VAL A 275 5.36 -4.18 5.99
CA VAL A 275 4.12 -4.81 5.52
C VAL A 275 4.23 -5.18 4.03
N GLU A 276 4.78 -4.30 3.20
CA GLU A 276 5.03 -4.58 1.78
C GLU A 276 5.98 -5.76 1.59
N SER A 277 7.05 -5.83 2.39
CA SER A 277 8.01 -6.95 2.37
C SER A 277 7.33 -8.28 2.73
N LEU A 278 6.48 -8.27 3.75
CA LEU A 278 5.71 -9.46 4.16
C LEU A 278 4.73 -9.90 3.07
N VAL A 279 4.04 -8.97 2.41
CA VAL A 279 3.14 -9.26 1.29
C VAL A 279 3.93 -9.91 0.14
N LEU A 280 5.09 -9.36 -0.23
CA LEU A 280 5.94 -9.92 -1.27
C LEU A 280 6.39 -11.35 -0.96
N ILE A 281 6.94 -11.56 0.25
CA ILE A 281 7.40 -12.88 0.69
C ILE A 281 6.25 -13.89 0.71
N SER A 282 5.10 -13.49 1.28
CA SER A 282 3.91 -14.34 1.30
C SER A 282 3.45 -14.70 -0.12
N THR A 283 3.54 -13.75 -1.05
CA THR A 283 3.16 -13.95 -2.45
C THR A 283 4.07 -14.97 -3.12
N TRP A 284 5.37 -14.80 -2.97
CA TRP A 284 6.37 -15.71 -3.52
C TRP A 284 6.16 -17.15 -3.03
N ILE A 285 6.07 -17.34 -1.70
CA ILE A 285 5.86 -18.67 -1.09
C ILE A 285 4.54 -19.30 -1.56
N THR A 286 3.47 -18.49 -1.62
CA THR A 286 2.16 -18.99 -2.07
C THR A 286 2.21 -19.40 -3.54
N TYR A 287 2.82 -18.57 -4.39
CA TYR A 287 2.98 -18.85 -5.80
C TYR A 287 3.84 -20.11 -6.03
N SER A 288 4.99 -20.23 -5.39
CA SER A 288 5.90 -21.38 -5.54
C SER A 288 5.27 -22.69 -5.05
N THR A 289 4.35 -22.63 -4.09
CA THR A 289 3.61 -23.80 -3.61
C THR A 289 2.50 -24.20 -4.59
N ILE A 290 1.81 -23.21 -5.18
CA ILE A 290 0.66 -23.43 -6.06
C ILE A 290 1.06 -23.69 -7.51
N SER A 291 2.25 -23.29 -7.95
CA SER A 291 2.77 -23.55 -9.30
C SER A 291 2.91 -25.05 -9.63
N ILE A 292 2.76 -25.93 -8.64
CA ILE A 292 2.67 -27.40 -8.81
C ILE A 292 1.28 -27.82 -9.33
N SER A 293 0.26 -26.95 -9.20
CA SER A 293 -1.11 -27.21 -9.61
C SER A 293 -1.28 -27.09 -11.14
N PRO A 294 -2.12 -27.93 -11.78
CA PRO A 294 -2.32 -27.93 -13.23
C PRO A 294 -3.13 -26.73 -13.77
N VAL A 295 -3.56 -25.79 -12.93
CA VAL A 295 -4.40 -24.65 -13.33
C VAL A 295 -3.57 -23.36 -13.33
N PRO A 296 -2.96 -22.96 -14.47
CA PRO A 296 -2.08 -21.80 -14.56
C PRO A 296 -2.77 -20.47 -14.20
N GLU A 297 -4.09 -20.41 -14.39
CA GLU A 297 -4.92 -19.23 -14.10
C GLU A 297 -4.92 -18.89 -12.59
N MET A 298 -4.81 -19.89 -11.71
CA MET A 298 -4.77 -19.66 -10.26
C MET A 298 -3.55 -18.84 -9.84
N GLY A 299 -2.40 -19.06 -10.50
CA GLY A 299 -1.18 -18.30 -10.27
C GLY A 299 -1.38 -16.82 -10.56
N ALA A 300 -2.00 -16.49 -11.70
CA ALA A 300 -2.32 -15.12 -12.07
C ALA A 300 -3.22 -14.43 -11.04
N PHE A 301 -4.28 -15.11 -10.56
CA PHE A 301 -5.16 -14.53 -9.54
C PHE A 301 -4.43 -14.21 -8.23
N ILE A 302 -3.54 -15.08 -7.75
CA ILE A 302 -2.74 -14.83 -6.55
C ILE A 302 -1.89 -13.57 -6.73
N ILE A 303 -1.21 -13.46 -7.87
CA ILE A 303 -0.36 -12.30 -8.19
C ILE A 303 -1.18 -11.01 -8.22
N VAL A 304 -2.38 -11.04 -8.80
CA VAL A 304 -3.27 -9.87 -8.87
C VAL A 304 -3.73 -9.46 -7.47
N VAL A 305 -4.14 -10.43 -6.64
CA VAL A 305 -4.49 -10.17 -5.24
C VAL A 305 -3.31 -9.57 -4.49
N SER A 306 -2.10 -10.07 -4.72
CA SER A 306 -0.89 -9.55 -4.11
C SER A 306 -0.55 -8.12 -4.54
N LEU A 307 -0.69 -7.77 -5.82
CA LEU A 307 -0.56 -6.39 -6.31
C LEU A 307 -1.58 -5.48 -5.63
N LEU A 308 -2.83 -5.92 -5.49
CA LEU A 308 -3.85 -5.18 -4.74
C LEU A 308 -3.45 -5.02 -3.27
N LEU A 309 -2.94 -6.06 -2.62
CA LEU A 309 -2.47 -5.97 -1.24
C LEU A 309 -1.29 -5.00 -1.07
N LEU A 310 -0.38 -4.92 -2.05
CA LEU A 310 0.68 -3.91 -2.05
C LEU A 310 0.10 -2.49 -2.18
N ILE A 311 -0.87 -2.26 -3.08
CA ILE A 311 -1.56 -0.97 -3.21
C ILE A 311 -2.25 -0.59 -1.89
N PHE A 312 -2.87 -1.55 -1.21
CA PHE A 312 -3.57 -1.33 0.05
C PHE A 312 -2.65 -1.43 1.30
N ALA A 313 -1.36 -1.71 1.16
CA ALA A 313 -0.46 -1.92 2.29
C ALA A 313 -0.42 -0.75 3.28
N PRO A 314 -0.42 0.54 2.86
CA PRO A 314 -0.52 1.65 3.81
C PRO A 314 -1.83 1.65 4.61
N LEU A 315 -2.95 1.32 3.96
CA LEU A 315 -4.25 1.24 4.60
C LEU A 315 -4.32 0.07 5.59
N VAL A 316 -3.77 -1.09 5.22
CA VAL A 316 -3.62 -2.25 6.11
C VAL A 316 -2.78 -1.88 7.32
N THR A 317 -1.67 -1.18 7.13
CA THR A 317 -0.79 -0.71 8.21
C THR A 317 -1.56 0.18 9.19
N ILE A 318 -2.31 1.17 8.67
CA ILE A 318 -3.16 2.06 9.48
C ILE A 318 -4.25 1.28 10.24
N ALA A 319 -4.92 0.34 9.57
CA ALA A 319 -5.99 -0.47 10.13
C ALA A 319 -5.49 -1.42 11.24
N LEU A 320 -4.38 -2.14 10.99
CA LEU A 320 -3.76 -3.06 11.94
C LEU A 320 -3.50 -2.39 13.28
N MET A 321 -2.94 -1.18 13.28
CA MET A 321 -2.65 -0.49 14.53
C MET A 321 -3.92 0.05 15.25
N ASN A 322 -4.98 0.36 14.50
CA ASN A 322 -6.28 0.70 15.10
C ASN A 322 -6.96 -0.53 15.72
N TRP A 323 -6.66 -1.74 15.24
CA TRP A 323 -7.12 -3.00 15.85
C TRP A 323 -6.24 -3.42 17.03
N ILE A 324 -4.93 -3.32 16.88
CA ILE A 324 -3.94 -3.67 17.90
C ILE A 324 -4.10 -2.77 19.13
N GLY A 325 -4.40 -1.48 18.97
CA GLY A 325 -4.55 -0.56 20.11
C GLY A 325 -5.61 -1.02 21.14
N PRO A 326 -6.89 -1.16 20.75
CA PRO A 326 -7.92 -1.71 21.63
C PRO A 326 -7.66 -3.17 21.97
N GLY A 327 -7.24 -4.01 21.02
CA GLY A 327 -7.02 -5.45 21.24
C GLY A 327 -5.98 -5.74 22.32
N ILE A 328 -4.80 -5.10 22.24
CA ILE A 328 -3.74 -5.23 23.24
C ILE A 328 -4.15 -4.56 24.56
N ALA A 329 -4.79 -3.40 24.53
CA ALA A 329 -5.25 -2.75 25.77
C ALA A 329 -6.28 -3.63 26.52
N THR A 330 -7.15 -4.32 25.78
CA THR A 330 -8.16 -5.21 26.36
C THR A 330 -7.52 -6.50 26.92
N LEU A 331 -6.57 -7.08 26.19
CA LEU A 331 -5.85 -8.28 26.63
C LEU A 331 -4.90 -8.02 27.81
N LEU A 332 -4.12 -6.93 27.77
CA LEU A 332 -3.09 -6.65 28.77
C LEU A 332 -3.60 -5.93 30.01
N PHE A 333 -4.63 -5.08 29.90
CA PHE A 333 -5.07 -4.25 31.04
C PHE A 333 -6.47 -4.60 31.51
N ILE A 334 -7.42 -4.83 30.61
CA ILE A 334 -8.82 -5.08 31.00
C ILE A 334 -8.98 -6.50 31.58
N GLN A 335 -8.35 -7.52 30.99
CA GLN A 335 -8.47 -8.88 31.52
C GLN A 335 -7.88 -9.06 32.93
N PRO A 336 -6.66 -8.57 33.25
CA PRO A 336 -6.13 -8.69 34.61
C PRO A 336 -6.93 -7.88 35.62
N VAL A 337 -7.34 -6.66 35.28
CA VAL A 337 -8.17 -5.81 36.16
C VAL A 337 -9.53 -6.45 36.41
N ARG A 338 -10.15 -7.06 35.39
CA ARG A 338 -11.41 -7.81 35.57
C ARG A 338 -11.23 -8.99 36.52
N ARG A 339 -10.12 -9.75 36.43
CA ARG A 339 -9.81 -10.85 37.36
C ARG A 339 -9.63 -10.34 38.79
N VAL A 340 -8.93 -9.23 38.97
CA VAL A 340 -8.74 -8.57 40.27
C VAL A 340 -10.08 -8.12 40.86
N ILE A 341 -10.92 -7.45 40.08
CA ILE A 341 -12.25 -7.01 40.52
C ILE A 341 -13.14 -8.22 40.89
N THR A 342 -13.11 -9.31 40.11
CA THR A 342 -13.87 -10.51 40.47
C THR A 342 -13.33 -11.24 41.70
N TYR A 343 -12.02 -11.16 41.96
CA TYR A 343 -11.40 -11.74 43.15
C TYR A 343 -11.80 -10.97 44.41
N PHE A 344 -11.70 -9.64 44.39
CA PHE A 344 -12.09 -8.79 45.53
C PHE A 344 -13.61 -8.63 45.68
N GLY A 345 -14.37 -8.70 44.59
CA GLY A 345 -15.84 -8.64 44.59
C GLY A 345 -16.50 -9.90 45.17
N ARG A 346 -15.80 -11.02 45.26
CA ARG A 346 -16.29 -12.25 45.93
C ARG A 346 -15.96 -12.31 47.42
N THR A 347 -14.99 -11.54 47.89
CA THR A 347 -14.55 -11.55 49.30
C THR A 347 -15.22 -10.48 50.15
N GLY A 348 -15.94 -9.53 49.54
CA GLY A 348 -16.64 -8.46 50.24
C GLY A 348 -18.14 -8.70 50.39
N VAL A 349 -18.57 -8.91 51.64
CA VAL A 349 -19.94 -8.65 52.12
C VAL A 349 -20.99 -9.73 51.79
N LYS A 350 -20.90 -10.87 52.50
CA LYS A 350 -22.11 -11.44 53.14
C LYS A 350 -22.48 -10.51 54.30
N GLY A 351 -23.01 -9.34 53.96
CA GLY A 351 -23.63 -8.42 54.90
C GLY A 351 -25.01 -8.96 55.21
N THR A 352 -25.12 -9.52 56.40
CA THR A 352 -26.33 -9.82 57.14
C THR A 352 -27.50 -8.91 56.78
N ASN A 353 -28.61 -9.53 56.37
CA ASN A 353 -29.93 -8.94 56.26
C ASN A 353 -30.24 -8.11 57.52
N ARG A 354 -30.34 -6.80 57.34
CA ARG A 354 -31.12 -5.90 58.20
C ARG A 354 -32.05 -5.12 57.27
N GLU A 355 -33.05 -5.84 56.77
CA GLU A 355 -34.33 -5.24 56.47
C GLU A 355 -35.00 -4.97 57.81
N GLU A 356 -35.20 -3.70 58.15
CA GLU A 356 -36.32 -3.19 58.95
C GLU A 356 -36.04 -1.72 59.30
N GLY A 357 -36.94 -0.83 58.86
CA GLY A 357 -37.06 0.51 59.43
C GLY A 357 -36.57 1.67 58.56
N TYR A 358 -37.18 1.88 57.40
CA TYR A 358 -37.41 3.23 56.86
C TYR A 358 -38.82 3.31 56.29
N VAL A 359 -39.77 3.23 57.22
CA VAL A 359 -41.14 3.70 57.05
C VAL A 359 -41.13 5.21 57.34
N GLU A 360 -41.79 5.96 56.45
CA GLU A 360 -42.36 7.29 56.68
C GLU A 360 -41.47 8.39 57.29
N LEU A 361 -40.87 9.22 56.43
CA LEU A 361 -40.54 10.61 56.81
C LEU A 361 -40.46 11.50 55.56
N LYS A 362 -41.45 11.40 54.66
CA LYS A 362 -41.53 12.25 53.47
C LYS A 362 -42.88 12.92 53.20
N SER A 363 -43.79 12.95 54.17
CA SER A 363 -45.07 13.67 54.04
C SER A 363 -45.26 14.82 55.05
N GLU A 364 -44.24 15.23 55.79
CA GLU A 364 -44.37 16.29 56.81
C GLU A 364 -43.37 17.44 56.63
N VAL A 365 -43.14 17.82 55.38
CA VAL A 365 -42.60 19.16 55.04
C VAL A 365 -43.52 19.78 53.99
N GLU A 366 -44.79 19.93 54.37
CA GLU A 366 -45.64 21.03 53.91
C GLU A 366 -45.40 22.23 54.84
N LYS A 367 -44.92 23.34 54.28
CA LYS A 367 -45.40 24.72 54.55
C LYS A 367 -44.60 25.74 53.76
#